data_AF-A0A1W2BXU0-F1
#
_entry.id   AF-A0A1W2BXU0-F1
#
_cell.length_a   1.000
_cell.length_b   1.000
_cell.length_c   1.000
_cell.angle_alpha   90.00
_cell.angle_beta   90.00
_cell.angle_gamma   90.00
#
_symmetry.space_group_name_H-M   'P 1'
#
loop_
_entity.id
_entity.type
_entity.pdbx_description
1 polymer ?
#
loop_
_entity_poly.entity_id
_entity_poly.type
_entity_poly.pdbx_seq_one_letter_code
_entity_poly.pdbx_strand_id
1 'polypeptide(L)'
;MKDFDIKFKGSCEARIFGTGDETMVFPSNAKIDTARDKGDITTDTKEVKIGLPSCAEKVEIEAAGSDITIESLKFETLEIDAKEKITIRLIDTKGKIDINMIGGEATLIVPEGYSFTTSNTGRNNKILCDLSQDVTSKNIVEFGGKESSLKIIRL
;
A
#
# COMPACT_ATOMS: atom_id res chain seq x y z
N MET A 1 -2.33 2.36 18.23
CA MET A 1 -1.01 2.49 17.60
C MET A 1 -1.02 3.86 16.94
N LYS A 2 -0.31 4.14 15.84
CA LYS A 2 -0.40 5.44 15.16
C LYS A 2 -0.89 5.27 13.73
N ASP A 3 -1.55 6.30 13.24
CA ASP A 3 -1.97 6.42 11.85
C ASP A 3 -0.91 7.21 11.08
N PHE A 4 -0.63 6.81 9.85
CA PHE A 4 0.34 7.48 8.98
C PHE A 4 -0.27 7.77 7.61
N ASP A 5 -0.23 9.03 7.20
CA ASP A 5 -0.74 9.47 5.91
C ASP A 5 0.41 9.80 4.96
N ILE A 6 0.49 9.12 3.82
CA ILE A 6 1.52 9.34 2.81
C ILE A 6 0.86 9.70 1.48
N LYS A 7 1.24 10.85 0.92
CA LYS A 7 0.74 11.30 -0.39
C LYS A 7 1.88 11.51 -1.39
N PHE A 8 1.84 10.79 -2.49
CA PHE A 8 2.75 10.97 -3.62
C PHE A 8 2.10 11.88 -4.68
N LYS A 9 2.71 13.04 -4.94
CA LYS A 9 2.35 13.93 -6.05
C LYS A 9 3.27 13.63 -7.23
N GLY A 10 2.83 12.72 -8.09
CA GLY A 10 3.59 12.23 -9.25
C GLY A 10 3.76 10.71 -9.26
N SER A 11 4.35 10.20 -10.34
CA SER A 11 4.74 8.79 -10.49
C SER A 11 6.16 8.60 -9.95
N CYS A 12 6.36 7.59 -9.10
CA CYS A 12 7.68 7.24 -8.57
C CYS A 12 7.78 5.75 -8.18
N GLU A 13 9.01 5.31 -7.96
CA GLU A 13 9.32 4.08 -7.25
C GLU A 13 9.46 4.40 -5.75
N ALA A 14 8.49 3.98 -4.94
CA ALA A 14 8.46 4.23 -3.51
C ALA A 14 8.83 2.98 -2.73
N ARG A 15 9.70 3.12 -1.73
CA ARG A 15 10.02 2.08 -0.75
C ARG A 15 9.63 2.56 0.63
N ILE A 16 8.63 1.91 1.22
CA ILE A 16 8.12 2.17 2.56
C ILE A 16 8.59 1.04 3.47
N PHE A 17 9.30 1.37 4.54
CA PHE A 17 9.89 0.37 5.42
C PHE A 17 9.68 0.68 6.91
N GLY A 18 9.59 -0.36 7.73
CA GLY A 18 9.61 -0.22 9.19
C GLY A 18 11.02 0.11 9.71
N THR A 19 11.17 1.15 10.53
CA THR A 19 12.47 1.60 11.07
C THR A 19 12.97 0.80 12.27
N GLY A 20 12.12 0.00 12.90
CA GLY A 20 12.44 -0.78 14.10
C GLY A 20 12.39 0.02 15.41
N ASP A 21 12.14 1.32 15.32
CA ASP A 21 11.97 2.25 16.44
C ASP A 21 10.85 3.27 16.12
N GLU A 22 10.77 4.36 16.88
CA GLU A 22 9.77 5.42 16.69
C GLU A 22 10.21 6.48 15.64
N THR A 23 11.31 6.24 14.92
CA THR A 23 11.85 7.19 13.95
C THR A 23 11.01 7.17 12.68
N MET A 24 10.72 8.36 12.16
CA MET A 24 10.22 8.55 10.81
C MET A 24 11.34 9.04 9.89
N VAL A 25 11.41 8.48 8.69
CA VAL A 25 12.36 8.88 7.64
C VAL A 25 11.55 9.36 6.45
N PHE A 26 11.77 10.60 6.03
CA PHE A 26 11.15 11.17 4.83
C PHE A 26 12.24 11.75 3.93
N PRO A 27 12.02 11.79 2.62
CA PRO A 27 12.95 12.47 1.72
C PRO A 27 12.94 13.97 2.02
N SER A 28 14.05 14.66 1.73
CA SER A 28 14.24 16.08 2.09
C SER A 28 13.25 17.03 1.41
N ASN A 29 12.58 16.59 0.34
CA ASN A 29 11.54 17.34 -0.37
C ASN A 29 10.12 17.07 0.16
N ALA A 30 9.96 16.22 1.19
CA ALA A 30 8.66 16.00 1.81
C ALA A 30 8.23 17.21 2.64
N LYS A 31 6.94 17.56 2.56
CA LYS A 31 6.28 18.43 3.52
C LYS A 31 5.69 17.57 4.61
N ILE A 32 6.27 17.66 5.81
CA ILE A 32 5.90 16.80 6.95
C ILE A 32 5.03 17.61 7.91
N ASP A 33 3.86 17.08 8.26
CA ASP A 33 3.05 17.52 9.39
C ASP A 33 3.15 16.49 10.51
N THR A 34 4.08 16.74 11.45
CA THR A 34 4.37 15.84 12.56
C THR A 34 3.26 15.78 13.60
N ALA A 35 2.32 16.74 13.62
CA ALA A 35 1.17 16.70 14.53
C ALA A 35 0.10 15.69 14.07
N ARG A 36 0.14 15.33 12.77
CA ARG A 36 -0.79 14.40 12.13
C ARG A 36 -0.10 13.16 11.55
N ASP A 37 1.19 12.97 11.87
CA ASP A 37 2.01 11.88 11.33
C ASP A 37 1.89 11.75 9.78
N LYS A 38 1.84 12.90 9.09
CA LYS A 38 1.54 13.01 7.66
C LYS A 38 2.73 13.49 6.83
N GLY A 39 2.96 12.86 5.68
CA GLY A 39 3.98 13.23 4.70
C GLY A 39 3.40 13.50 3.30
N ASP A 40 3.47 14.75 2.85
CA ASP A 40 3.16 15.18 1.49
C ASP A 40 4.45 15.20 0.64
N ILE A 41 4.59 14.27 -0.29
CA ILE A 41 5.81 14.10 -1.10
C ILE A 41 5.54 14.61 -2.51
N THR A 42 6.18 15.72 -2.86
CA THR A 42 6.22 16.21 -4.25
C THR A 42 7.57 15.86 -4.80
N THR A 43 7.63 14.96 -5.79
CA THR A 43 8.92 14.50 -6.28
C THR A 43 9.02 14.45 -7.79
N ASP A 44 10.16 14.91 -8.27
CA ASP A 44 10.64 14.74 -9.64
C ASP A 44 11.66 13.57 -9.67
N THR A 45 11.95 12.97 -8.50
CA THR A 45 12.90 11.87 -8.35
C THR A 45 12.25 10.55 -8.68
N LYS A 46 13.00 9.68 -9.36
CA LYS A 46 12.54 8.34 -9.72
C LYS A 46 12.30 7.45 -8.50
N GLU A 47 13.12 7.59 -7.47
CA GLU A 47 13.05 6.77 -6.26
C GLU A 47 12.79 7.63 -5.01
N VAL A 48 11.95 7.10 -4.11
CA VAL A 48 11.61 7.69 -2.81
C VAL A 48 11.71 6.61 -1.73
N LYS A 49 12.28 6.97 -0.58
CA LYS A 49 12.36 6.10 0.61
C LYS A 49 11.64 6.75 1.78
N ILE A 50 10.77 5.99 2.44
CA ILE A 50 10.00 6.42 3.60
C ILE A 50 10.16 5.38 4.70
N GLY A 51 10.63 5.80 5.86
CA GLY A 51 10.69 4.98 7.05
C GLY A 51 9.55 5.35 7.99
N LEU A 52 8.78 4.37 8.44
CA LEU A 52 7.76 4.52 9.47
C LEU A 52 8.10 3.64 10.68
N PRO A 53 7.59 3.95 11.89
CA PRO A 53 7.59 3.00 12.99
C PRO A 53 7.01 1.64 12.56
N SER A 54 7.66 0.54 12.97
CA SER A 54 7.36 -0.81 12.45
C SER A 54 5.96 -1.34 12.78
N CYS A 55 5.20 -0.67 13.65
CA CYS A 55 3.85 -1.02 14.04
C CYS A 55 2.93 0.20 13.86
N ALA A 56 2.08 0.16 12.83
CA ALA A 56 1.06 1.15 12.59
C ALA A 56 -0.34 0.59 12.91
N GLU A 57 -1.27 1.46 13.30
CA GLU A 57 -2.69 1.11 13.31
C GLU A 57 -3.18 1.15 11.87
N LYS A 58 -3.01 2.32 11.24
CA LYS A 58 -3.36 2.57 9.85
C LYS A 58 -2.20 3.17 9.08
N VAL A 59 -2.06 2.76 7.82
CA VAL A 59 -1.20 3.43 6.84
C VAL A 59 -2.06 3.78 5.64
N GLU A 60 -2.19 5.06 5.34
CA GLU A 60 -2.90 5.56 4.16
C GLU A 60 -1.90 6.00 3.10
N ILE A 61 -2.08 5.55 1.86
CA ILE A 61 -1.24 5.90 0.73
C ILE A 61 -2.10 6.43 -0.41
N GLU A 62 -1.87 7.68 -0.82
CA GLU A 62 -2.43 8.24 -2.05
C GLU A 62 -1.33 8.30 -3.12
N ALA A 63 -1.52 7.60 -4.25
CA ALA A 63 -0.53 7.53 -5.32
C ALA A 63 -1.15 7.49 -6.72
N ALA A 64 -0.42 7.96 -7.72
CA ALA A 64 -0.78 7.80 -9.13
C ALA A 64 0.44 7.26 -9.90
N GLY A 65 0.22 6.22 -10.71
CA GLY A 65 1.27 5.74 -11.63
C GLY A 65 2.55 5.26 -10.96
N SER A 66 2.52 4.70 -9.75
CA SER A 66 3.74 4.43 -8.94
C SER A 66 4.00 2.94 -8.72
N ASP A 67 5.25 2.59 -8.38
CA ASP A 67 5.61 1.25 -7.93
C ASP A 67 6.01 1.32 -6.46
N ILE A 68 5.24 0.68 -5.58
CA ILE A 68 5.37 0.78 -4.14
C ILE A 68 5.84 -0.57 -3.58
N THR A 69 6.98 -0.57 -2.88
CA THR A 69 7.45 -1.71 -2.10
C THR A 69 7.26 -1.42 -0.61
N ILE A 70 6.65 -2.35 0.10
CA ILE A 70 6.41 -2.28 1.54
C ILE A 70 7.09 -3.47 2.21
N GLU A 71 7.95 -3.17 3.17
CA GLU A 71 8.74 -4.16 3.90
C GLU A 71 8.86 -3.80 5.40
N SER A 72 9.04 -4.82 6.22
CA SER A 72 9.27 -4.77 7.65
C SER A 72 8.27 -3.91 8.42
N LEU A 73 7.06 -3.78 7.89
CA LEU A 73 5.97 -2.96 8.42
C LEU A 73 4.79 -3.85 8.79
N LYS A 74 4.33 -3.73 10.04
CA LYS A 74 3.08 -4.33 10.52
C LYS A 74 2.04 -3.23 10.63
N PHE A 75 0.86 -3.48 10.09
CA PHE A 75 -0.27 -2.57 10.16
C PHE A 75 -1.53 -3.36 10.51
N GLU A 76 -2.50 -2.73 11.16
CA GLU A 76 -3.85 -3.31 11.22
C GLU A 76 -4.52 -3.14 9.86
N THR A 77 -4.43 -1.94 9.28
CA THR A 77 -4.97 -1.60 7.95
C THR A 77 -3.97 -0.81 7.11
N LEU A 78 -3.82 -1.21 5.84
CA LEU A 78 -3.15 -0.45 4.79
C LEU A 78 -4.19 -0.02 3.76
N GLU A 79 -4.49 1.26 3.68
CA GLU A 79 -5.37 1.84 2.66
C GLU A 79 -4.54 2.46 1.54
N ILE A 80 -4.89 2.12 0.30
CA ILE A 80 -4.23 2.61 -0.90
C ILE A 80 -5.29 3.20 -1.83
N ASP A 81 -5.30 4.51 -1.93
CA ASP A 81 -6.07 5.26 -2.91
C ASP A 81 -5.20 5.52 -4.13
N ALA A 82 -5.41 4.73 -5.19
CA ALA A 82 -4.57 4.75 -6.36
C ALA A 82 -5.31 5.14 -7.64
N LYS A 83 -4.56 5.74 -8.57
CA LYS A 83 -4.99 6.03 -9.94
C LYS A 83 -3.99 5.45 -10.94
N GLU A 84 -4.45 5.31 -12.18
CA GLU A 84 -3.65 4.77 -13.29
C GLU A 84 -3.17 3.34 -13.01
N LYS A 85 -1.91 3.03 -13.30
CA LYS A 85 -1.31 1.72 -13.03
C LYS A 85 -0.42 1.80 -11.79
N ILE A 86 -0.61 0.90 -10.85
CA ILE A 86 0.20 0.80 -9.62
C ILE A 86 0.68 -0.63 -9.41
N THR A 87 1.93 -0.78 -8.94
CA THR A 87 2.42 -2.06 -8.41
C THR A 87 2.62 -1.91 -6.91
N ILE A 88 2.16 -2.88 -6.13
CA ILE A 88 2.33 -2.94 -4.67
C ILE A 88 3.03 -4.25 -4.37
N ARG A 89 4.23 -4.20 -3.81
CA ARG A 89 5.03 -5.38 -3.44
C ARG A 89 5.14 -5.48 -1.93
N LEU A 90 4.70 -6.60 -1.38
CA LEU A 90 4.80 -6.92 0.03
C LEU A 90 5.93 -7.93 0.26
N ILE A 91 6.77 -7.69 1.27
CA ILE A 91 7.90 -8.59 1.59
C ILE A 91 7.59 -9.45 2.83
N ASP A 92 7.33 -8.81 3.97
CA ASP A 92 7.17 -9.44 5.29
C ASP A 92 6.10 -8.69 6.12
N THR A 93 5.09 -8.18 5.43
CA THR A 93 3.99 -7.39 6.01
C THR A 93 2.80 -8.27 6.40
N LYS A 94 2.01 -7.82 7.37
CA LYS A 94 0.74 -8.43 7.77
C LYS A 94 -0.28 -7.34 8.06
N GLY A 95 -1.55 -7.62 7.78
CA GLY A 95 -2.66 -6.69 8.02
C GLY A 95 -3.74 -6.79 6.95
N LYS A 96 -4.82 -6.03 7.17
CA LYS A 96 -5.84 -5.77 6.14
C LYS A 96 -5.25 -4.82 5.09
N ILE A 97 -5.56 -5.06 3.83
CA ILE A 97 -5.12 -4.23 2.70
C ILE A 97 -6.36 -3.82 1.92
N ASP A 98 -6.60 -2.53 1.85
CA ASP A 98 -7.74 -1.94 1.17
C ASP A 98 -7.22 -1.12 -0.01
N ILE A 99 -7.50 -1.56 -1.24
CA ILE A 99 -7.07 -0.90 -2.46
C ILE A 99 -8.29 -0.29 -3.14
N ASN A 100 -8.31 1.02 -3.32
CA ASN A 100 -9.37 1.76 -3.98
C ASN A 100 -8.86 2.42 -5.26
N MET A 101 -9.57 2.19 -6.37
CA MET A 101 -9.20 2.75 -7.68
C MET A 101 -10.41 3.13 -8.52
N ILE A 102 -10.25 4.14 -9.39
CA ILE A 102 -11.24 4.50 -10.42
C ILE A 102 -10.55 4.47 -11.79
N GLY A 103 -10.96 3.52 -12.65
CA GLY A 103 -10.44 3.38 -14.02
C GLY A 103 -8.98 2.91 -14.12
N GLY A 104 -8.45 2.22 -13.11
CA GLY A 104 -7.03 1.87 -13.01
C GLY A 104 -6.72 0.38 -12.93
N GLU A 105 -5.42 0.06 -12.85
CA GLU A 105 -4.90 -1.30 -12.73
C GLU A 105 -3.91 -1.38 -11.56
N ALA A 106 -4.20 -2.25 -10.59
CA ALA A 106 -3.28 -2.59 -9.51
C ALA A 106 -2.68 -3.97 -9.73
N THR A 107 -1.39 -4.12 -9.43
CA THR A 107 -0.76 -5.43 -9.22
C THR A 107 -0.29 -5.54 -7.78
N LEU A 108 -0.86 -6.46 -7.01
CA LEU A 108 -0.39 -6.81 -5.67
C LEU A 108 0.50 -8.05 -5.75
N ILE A 109 1.75 -7.91 -5.32
CA ILE A 109 2.74 -8.98 -5.25
C ILE A 109 2.90 -9.36 -3.78
N VAL A 110 2.43 -10.55 -3.42
CA VAL A 110 2.46 -11.05 -2.03
C VAL A 110 3.61 -12.04 -1.82
N PRO A 111 4.15 -12.17 -0.60
CA PRO A 111 5.23 -13.13 -0.35
C PRO A 111 4.77 -14.58 -0.41
N GLU A 112 5.72 -15.50 -0.56
CA GLU A 112 5.43 -16.93 -0.46
C GLU A 112 4.78 -17.28 0.89
N GLY A 113 3.78 -18.17 0.86
CA GLY A 113 3.06 -18.58 2.06
C GLY A 113 2.17 -17.50 2.69
N TYR A 114 2.01 -16.32 2.05
CA TYR A 114 1.03 -15.33 2.49
C TYR A 114 -0.38 -15.92 2.40
N SER A 115 -0.99 -16.19 3.56
CA SER A 115 -2.40 -16.62 3.64
C SER A 115 -3.29 -15.39 3.66
N PHE A 116 -4.26 -15.32 2.75
CA PHE A 116 -5.18 -14.20 2.61
C PHE A 116 -6.52 -14.64 2.00
N THR A 117 -7.51 -13.77 2.12
CA THR A 117 -8.75 -13.82 1.34
C THR A 117 -8.95 -12.51 0.60
N THR A 118 -9.73 -12.53 -0.47
CA THR A 118 -10.06 -11.33 -1.25
C THR A 118 -11.52 -10.95 -1.09
N SER A 119 -11.81 -9.66 -1.20
CA SER A 119 -13.17 -9.13 -1.26
C SER A 119 -13.24 -8.05 -2.33
N ASN A 120 -14.29 -8.06 -3.15
CA ASN A 120 -14.55 -7.00 -4.12
C ASN A 120 -15.76 -6.19 -3.64
N THR A 121 -15.51 -4.97 -3.17
CA THR A 121 -16.54 -4.05 -2.66
C THR A 121 -16.88 -2.95 -3.66
N GLY A 122 -16.13 -2.85 -4.76
CA GLY A 122 -16.33 -1.86 -5.81
C GLY A 122 -17.32 -2.28 -6.92
N ARG A 123 -17.50 -1.39 -7.91
CA ARG A 123 -18.44 -1.57 -9.02
C ARG A 123 -17.70 -1.82 -10.33
N ASN A 124 -18.10 -2.87 -11.07
CA ASN A 124 -17.47 -3.26 -12.34
C ASN A 124 -15.96 -3.51 -12.21
N ASN A 125 -15.52 -3.94 -11.03
CA ASN A 125 -14.15 -4.27 -10.74
C ASN A 125 -13.85 -5.73 -11.08
N LYS A 126 -12.59 -6.03 -11.38
CA LYS A 126 -12.11 -7.40 -11.62
C LYS A 126 -10.94 -7.72 -10.70
N ILE A 127 -11.04 -8.82 -9.96
CA ILE A 127 -9.90 -9.40 -9.24
C ILE A 127 -9.40 -10.60 -10.05
N LEU A 128 -8.14 -10.57 -10.46
CA LEU A 128 -7.44 -11.63 -11.19
C LEU A 128 -6.46 -12.30 -10.23
N CYS A 129 -6.88 -13.42 -9.64
CA CYS A 129 -6.10 -14.14 -8.63
C CYS A 129 -6.24 -15.65 -8.83
N ASP A 130 -5.15 -16.30 -9.26
CA ASP A 130 -5.06 -17.76 -9.41
C ASP A 130 -4.46 -18.43 -8.16
N LEU A 131 -4.21 -17.64 -7.10
CA LEU A 131 -3.64 -18.13 -5.84
C LEU A 131 -4.72 -18.74 -4.95
N SER A 132 -4.35 -19.78 -4.19
CA SER A 132 -5.22 -20.33 -3.15
C SER A 132 -5.52 -19.29 -2.06
N GLN A 133 -6.81 -19.13 -1.75
CA GLN A 133 -7.31 -18.22 -0.71
C GLN A 133 -7.76 -19.01 0.52
N ASP A 134 -7.59 -18.39 1.69
CA ASP A 134 -7.99 -18.93 2.98
C ASP A 134 -9.03 -18.01 3.60
N VAL A 135 -10.28 -18.45 3.63
CA VAL A 135 -11.42 -17.69 4.15
C VAL A 135 -11.34 -17.45 5.66
N THR A 136 -10.45 -18.14 6.36
CA THR A 136 -10.18 -17.93 7.79
C THR A 136 -9.02 -16.97 8.05
N SER A 137 -8.31 -16.54 7.01
CA SER A 137 -7.20 -15.62 7.14
C SER A 137 -7.66 -14.27 7.67
N LYS A 138 -6.83 -13.69 8.55
CA LYS A 138 -6.97 -12.31 9.03
C LYS A 138 -6.44 -11.28 8.04
N ASN A 139 -5.63 -11.71 7.06
CA ASN A 139 -5.17 -10.83 6.00
C ASN A 139 -6.27 -10.78 4.93
N ILE A 140 -6.98 -9.67 4.88
CA ILE A 140 -8.04 -9.45 3.90
C ILE A 140 -7.51 -8.46 2.87
N VAL A 141 -7.58 -8.81 1.60
CA VAL A 141 -7.33 -7.89 0.48
C VAL A 141 -8.67 -7.43 -0.07
N GLU A 142 -9.09 -6.24 0.33
CA GLU A 142 -10.30 -5.61 -0.18
C GLU A 142 -9.98 -4.75 -1.40
N PHE A 143 -10.80 -4.88 -2.44
CA PHE A 143 -10.69 -4.10 -3.67
C PHE A 143 -11.96 -3.31 -3.92
N GLY A 144 -11.88 -2.00 -3.69
CA GLY A 144 -12.97 -1.05 -3.84
C GLY A 144 -12.87 -0.19 -5.10
N GLY A 145 -13.75 0.81 -5.18
CA GLY A 145 -13.78 1.77 -6.30
C GLY A 145 -14.62 1.34 -7.51
N LYS A 146 -14.20 1.71 -8.72
CA LYS A 146 -15.00 1.53 -9.95
C LYS A 146 -14.15 1.26 -11.19
N GLU A 147 -14.64 0.38 -12.07
CA GLU A 147 -14.09 0.15 -13.42
C GLU A 147 -12.59 -0.13 -13.43
N SER A 148 -12.10 -0.85 -12.41
CA SER A 148 -10.68 -1.10 -12.19
C SER A 148 -10.37 -2.59 -12.13
N SER A 149 -9.09 -2.94 -12.21
CA SER A 149 -8.65 -4.33 -12.03
C SER A 149 -7.53 -4.45 -11.00
N LEU A 150 -7.56 -5.55 -10.25
CA LEU A 150 -6.52 -5.95 -9.32
C LEU A 150 -5.99 -7.32 -9.73
N LYS A 151 -4.71 -7.41 -10.06
CA LYS A 151 -4.01 -8.69 -10.24
C LYS A 151 -3.24 -9.02 -8.98
N ILE A 152 -3.40 -10.24 -8.46
CA ILE A 152 -2.63 -10.70 -7.30
C ILE A 152 -1.71 -11.84 -7.74
N ILE A 153 -0.41 -11.68 -7.51
CA ILE A 153 0.61 -12.67 -7.84
C ILE A 153 1.53 -12.92 -6.65
N ARG A 154 2.27 -14.04 -6.68
CA ARG A 154 3.34 -14.31 -5.72
C ARG A 154 4.66 -13.72 -6.19
N LEU A 155 5.51 -13.36 -5.22
CA LEU A 155 6.95 -13.17 -5.42
C LEU A 155 7.59 -14.41 -6.05
#